data_AF-A0A559KRQ8-F1
#
_entry.id   AF-A0A559KRQ8-F1
#
_cell.length_a   1.000
_cell.length_b   1.000
_cell.length_c   1.000
_cell.angle_alpha   90.00
_cell.angle_beta   90.00
_cell.angle_gamma   90.00
#
_symmetry.space_group_name_H-M   'P 1'
#
loop_
_entity.id
_entity.type
_entity.pdbx_description
1 polymer ?
#
loop_
_entity_poly.entity_id
_entity_poly.type
_entity_poly.pdbx_seq_one_letter_code
_entity_poly.pdbx_strand_id
1 'polypeptide(L)'
;MLATIGPYAPKQVIIVLATGSGKTLVFMVGATLAGAETTILILPTVALRGNMLGRLDKVALKHHIWRPGSKKSAPIVVVSAEAACTEAFLEYANRLSDRQCLDRIVIDECHLTITASCYRRSMSQLAWHVRQIRTQTVWLTATLPPIYQELFFEHNKLVRPHIVRESTNRPNIRYIVQQERGLGNLCEQAACLVQSCWTRTDLFKSERDRVIIYCPTKDLVAELADMLGCPSYTAESGTEEEKMAIIERWLTAADSPIIVATSALGPGFDYPHIRLVIHVDAPSLLTDFSQESGRAGRDGEVAESIVLLSAAWQPQLGRPVAADKEAMQLYLLQEYCSRGVLSQFLDSKPDWRWCMEGDELCSVCPEHHAQCRPPTLEFYLPRPLRDETEAGQDGDNGSAGLTVSEMIFTGPAEVLRQDQVRDEELSRYERDLETMKGCCLYCRVEGKSFEHTVTACARRFDWIRAKQKALRDCQSKKKEWMDRHAVCWKCYQPQEICRAADPEYEGDNSCQYPDMVMPLCFGAFSRPGRTKWFLKHFNESFKTCQEYMLWLGKGASLGGSRCVNANCVAALLLGEFE
;
A
#
# COMPACT_ATOMS: atom_id res chain seq x y z
N MET A 1 -4.21 7.50 23.28
CA MET A 1 -5.14 7.25 22.15
C MET A 1 -6.44 8.04 22.27
N LEU A 2 -7.36 7.76 23.19
CA LEU A 2 -8.66 8.48 23.30
C LEU A 2 -8.52 10.00 23.49
N ALA A 3 -7.46 10.46 24.14
CA ALA A 3 -7.16 11.88 24.32
C ALA A 3 -6.92 12.65 23.00
N THR A 4 -6.69 11.96 21.86
CA THR A 4 -6.54 12.61 20.55
C THR A 4 -7.87 12.90 19.86
N ILE A 5 -9.00 12.39 20.39
CA ILE A 5 -10.34 12.36 19.76
C ILE A 5 -11.31 13.36 20.42
N GLY A 6 -10.81 14.52 20.85
CA GLY A 6 -11.60 15.60 21.44
C GLY A 6 -12.07 16.65 20.40
N PRO A 7 -12.83 17.68 20.82
CA PRO A 7 -13.23 18.82 19.98
C PRO A 7 -12.02 19.77 19.77
N TYR A 8 -10.97 19.24 19.14
CA TYR A 8 -9.73 19.98 18.91
C TYR A 8 -9.80 20.78 17.61
N ALA A 9 -8.93 21.79 17.51
CA ALA A 9 -8.57 22.42 16.24
C ALA A 9 -8.30 21.35 15.16
N PRO A 10 -8.49 21.65 13.87
CA PRO A 10 -8.43 20.66 12.81
C PRO A 10 -7.02 20.05 12.67
N LYS A 11 -6.80 18.96 13.42
CA LYS A 11 -5.57 18.20 13.51
C LYS A 11 -5.60 17.03 12.55
N GLN A 12 -4.42 16.64 12.09
CA GLN A 12 -4.23 15.45 11.27
C GLN A 12 -3.62 14.38 12.18
N VAL A 13 -4.31 13.27 12.38
CA VAL A 13 -3.88 12.21 13.29
C VAL A 13 -3.80 10.90 12.51
N ILE A 14 -2.67 10.22 12.61
CA ILE A 14 -2.47 8.88 12.04
C ILE A 14 -2.36 7.92 13.21
N ILE A 15 -3.16 6.87 13.18
CA ILE A 15 -3.20 5.86 14.23
C ILE A 15 -2.90 4.51 13.58
N VAL A 16 -1.73 3.96 13.91
CA VAL A 16 -1.27 2.66 13.43
C VAL A 16 -1.32 1.67 14.59
N LEU A 17 -2.25 0.73 14.55
CA LEU A 17 -2.44 -0.27 15.61
C LEU A 17 -2.58 -1.67 15.04
N ALA A 18 -2.06 -2.67 15.75
CA ALA A 18 -2.15 -4.09 15.38
C ALA A 18 -3.56 -4.53 14.96
N THR A 19 -3.67 -5.56 14.13
CA THR A 19 -4.97 -6.17 13.82
C THR A 19 -5.61 -6.72 15.11
N GLY A 20 -6.90 -6.43 15.32
CA GLY A 20 -7.62 -6.84 16.54
C GLY A 20 -7.44 -5.93 17.77
N SER A 21 -6.57 -4.91 17.75
CA SER A 21 -6.31 -4.02 18.90
C SER A 21 -7.42 -3.03 19.26
N GLY A 22 -8.61 -3.14 18.65
CA GLY A 22 -9.73 -2.26 18.95
C GLY A 22 -9.71 -0.90 18.22
N LYS A 23 -9.13 -0.80 17.02
CA LYS A 23 -9.22 0.41 16.15
C LYS A 23 -10.64 0.98 16.05
N THR A 24 -11.66 0.13 16.00
CA THR A 24 -13.06 0.55 15.93
C THR A 24 -13.51 1.33 17.17
N LEU A 25 -12.99 0.98 18.35
CA LEU A 25 -13.37 1.62 19.62
C LEU A 25 -13.01 3.10 19.65
N VAL A 26 -11.93 3.48 18.97
CA VAL A 26 -11.40 4.85 18.86
C VAL A 26 -12.51 5.82 18.45
N PHE A 27 -13.12 5.60 17.29
CA PHE A 27 -14.17 6.50 16.79
C PHE A 27 -15.54 6.24 17.42
N MET A 28 -15.84 5.01 17.85
CA MET A 28 -17.11 4.71 18.53
C MET A 28 -17.20 5.47 19.85
N VAL A 29 -16.15 5.44 20.67
CA VAL A 29 -16.10 6.22 21.92
C VAL A 29 -16.17 7.71 21.60
N GLY A 30 -15.40 8.18 20.61
CA GLY A 30 -15.43 9.58 20.18
C GLY A 30 -16.84 10.09 19.84
N ALA A 31 -17.64 9.28 19.15
CA ALA A 31 -19.02 9.62 18.78
C ALA A 31 -20.04 9.51 19.93
N THR A 32 -19.65 8.98 21.09
CA THR A 32 -20.52 8.83 22.28
C THR A 32 -20.25 9.81 23.40
N LEU A 33 -19.17 10.58 23.30
CA LEU A 33 -18.81 11.54 24.33
C LEU A 33 -19.90 12.60 24.50
N ALA A 34 -20.07 13.11 25.71
CA ALA A 34 -21.01 14.19 25.97
C ALA A 34 -20.63 15.43 25.14
N GLY A 35 -21.58 15.92 24.34
CA GLY A 35 -21.35 17.02 23.40
C GLY A 35 -20.67 16.62 22.09
N ALA A 36 -20.50 15.31 21.82
CA ALA A 36 -20.08 14.84 20.51
C ALA A 36 -21.17 15.09 19.46
N GLU A 37 -20.75 15.55 18.30
CA GLU A 37 -21.59 15.79 17.14
C GLU A 37 -21.38 14.66 16.11
N THR A 38 -21.31 14.98 14.82
CA THR A 38 -21.19 13.98 13.77
C THR A 38 -19.74 13.56 13.55
N THR A 39 -19.50 12.25 13.55
CA THR A 39 -18.28 11.64 13.03
C THR A 39 -18.57 11.01 11.67
N ILE A 40 -17.84 11.44 10.64
CA ILE A 40 -17.91 10.80 9.30
C ILE A 40 -16.91 9.65 9.27
N LEU A 41 -17.37 8.43 9.04
CA LEU A 41 -16.55 7.23 8.88
C LEU A 41 -16.49 6.83 7.40
N ILE A 42 -15.32 6.99 6.79
CA ILE A 42 -15.04 6.59 5.42
C ILE A 42 -14.47 5.17 5.41
N LEU A 43 -15.17 4.27 4.74
CA LEU A 43 -14.76 2.87 4.56
C LEU A 43 -14.30 2.67 3.11
N PRO A 44 -13.02 2.32 2.88
CA PRO A 44 -12.53 2.04 1.54
C PRO A 44 -13.26 0.89 0.89
N THR A 45 -13.51 -0.25 1.54
CA THR A 45 -14.11 -1.42 0.87
C THR A 45 -15.55 -1.67 1.30
N VAL A 46 -16.37 -2.16 0.37
CA VAL A 46 -17.78 -2.51 0.64
C VAL A 46 -17.88 -3.65 1.66
N ALA A 47 -16.95 -4.60 1.64
CA ALA A 47 -16.85 -5.72 2.58
C ALA A 47 -16.67 -5.26 4.05
N LEU A 48 -16.02 -4.11 4.29
CA LEU A 48 -15.91 -3.54 5.63
C LEU A 48 -17.24 -2.97 6.14
N ARG A 49 -18.13 -2.55 5.24
CA ARG A 49 -19.36 -1.84 5.59
C ARG A 49 -20.32 -2.72 6.37
N GLY A 50 -20.66 -3.91 5.87
CA GLY A 50 -21.61 -4.81 6.55
C GLY A 50 -21.16 -5.16 7.97
N ASN A 51 -19.89 -5.55 8.10
CA ASN A 51 -19.26 -5.85 9.39
C ASN A 51 -19.25 -4.64 10.34
N MET A 52 -18.98 -3.44 9.81
CA MET A 52 -19.00 -2.22 10.61
C MET A 52 -20.39 -1.88 11.12
N LEU A 53 -21.41 -1.93 10.26
CA LEU A 53 -22.79 -1.64 10.63
C LEU A 53 -23.27 -2.59 11.73
N GLY A 54 -23.01 -3.89 11.59
CA GLY A 54 -23.35 -4.88 12.62
C GLY A 54 -22.68 -4.61 13.98
N ARG A 55 -21.46 -4.03 14.00
CA ARG A 55 -20.80 -3.61 15.25
C ARG A 55 -21.48 -2.41 15.88
N LEU A 56 -21.86 -1.42 15.07
CA LEU A 56 -22.57 -0.21 15.52
C LEU A 56 -23.95 -0.57 16.09
N ASP A 57 -24.66 -1.50 15.45
CA ASP A 57 -25.97 -1.99 15.90
C ASP A 57 -25.87 -2.72 17.24
N LYS A 58 -24.84 -3.57 17.43
CA LYS A 58 -24.61 -4.32 18.68
C LYS A 58 -24.44 -3.40 19.90
N VAL A 59 -23.91 -2.20 19.72
CA VAL A 59 -23.74 -1.21 20.79
C VAL A 59 -24.83 -0.13 20.79
N ALA A 60 -25.89 -0.31 19.98
CA ALA A 60 -27.00 0.64 19.83
C ALA A 60 -26.57 2.06 19.43
N LEU A 61 -25.48 2.20 18.66
CA LEU A 61 -25.05 3.50 18.14
C LEU A 61 -25.87 3.89 16.91
N LYS A 62 -26.55 5.03 17.03
CA LYS A 62 -27.26 5.65 15.92
C LYS A 62 -26.26 5.98 14.82
N HIS A 63 -26.48 5.39 13.66
CA HIS A 63 -25.64 5.61 12.49
C HIS A 63 -26.51 5.83 11.25
N HIS A 64 -25.92 6.42 10.22
CA HIS A 64 -26.58 6.66 8.94
C HIS A 64 -25.62 6.34 7.79
N ILE A 65 -26.10 5.61 6.78
CA ILE A 65 -25.34 5.38 5.55
C ILE A 65 -25.59 6.56 4.62
N TRP A 66 -24.55 7.33 4.35
CA TRP A 66 -24.64 8.47 3.46
C TRP A 66 -24.67 8.03 2.00
N ARG A 67 -25.49 8.74 1.21
CA ARG A 67 -25.55 8.67 -0.24
C ARG A 67 -25.66 10.09 -0.78
N PRO A 68 -25.20 10.37 -2.01
CA PRO A 68 -25.36 11.69 -2.63
C PRO A 68 -26.80 12.21 -2.52
N GLY A 69 -26.96 13.46 -2.13
CA GLY A 69 -28.26 14.09 -1.85
C GLY A 69 -28.82 13.89 -0.44
N SER A 70 -28.23 13.01 0.38
CA SER A 70 -28.64 12.85 1.78
C SER A 70 -28.25 14.06 2.63
N LYS A 71 -29.21 14.59 3.40
CA LYS A 71 -29.00 15.70 4.34
C LYS A 71 -29.05 15.27 5.82
N LYS A 72 -29.24 13.98 6.09
CA LYS A 72 -29.38 13.46 7.46
C LYS A 72 -28.06 13.58 8.22
N SER A 73 -28.17 13.90 9.51
CA SER A 73 -27.07 13.84 10.49
C SER A 73 -27.31 12.65 11.41
N ALA A 74 -26.22 12.05 11.88
CA ALA A 74 -26.20 11.02 12.91
C ALA A 74 -24.86 11.12 13.65
N PRO A 75 -24.76 10.59 14.88
CA PRO A 75 -23.47 10.52 15.59
C PRO A 75 -22.37 9.87 14.74
N ILE A 76 -22.73 8.83 13.97
CA ILE A 76 -21.83 8.21 12.98
C ILE A 76 -22.48 8.24 11.61
N VAL A 77 -21.78 8.79 10.62
CA VAL A 77 -22.19 8.80 9.22
C VAL A 77 -21.21 7.95 8.42
N VAL A 78 -21.67 6.80 7.93
CA VAL A 78 -20.85 5.84 7.17
C VAL A 78 -20.89 6.21 5.69
N VAL A 79 -19.71 6.37 5.09
CA VAL A 79 -19.52 6.81 3.70
C VAL A 79 -18.57 5.84 3.00
N SER A 80 -18.85 5.43 1.77
CA SER A 80 -17.85 4.71 0.97
C SER A 80 -16.81 5.69 0.43
N ALA A 81 -15.59 5.22 0.18
CA ALA A 81 -14.58 6.07 -0.42
C ALA A 81 -15.00 6.68 -1.76
N GLU A 82 -15.72 5.94 -2.62
CA GLU A 82 -16.27 6.48 -3.87
C GLU A 82 -17.23 7.64 -3.64
N ALA A 83 -18.10 7.51 -2.64
CA ALA A 83 -19.09 8.55 -2.33
C ALA A 83 -18.42 9.79 -1.72
N ALA A 84 -17.34 9.60 -0.96
CA ALA A 84 -16.54 10.69 -0.42
C ALA A 84 -15.79 11.49 -1.51
N CYS A 85 -15.54 10.88 -2.67
CA CYS A 85 -14.91 11.53 -3.82
C CYS A 85 -15.92 12.22 -4.75
N THR A 86 -16.88 12.97 -4.18
CA THR A 86 -17.89 13.70 -4.95
C THR A 86 -18.09 15.12 -4.41
N GLU A 87 -18.47 16.06 -5.28
CA GLU A 87 -18.84 17.43 -4.87
C GLU A 87 -20.02 17.45 -3.89
N ALA A 88 -20.99 16.55 -4.07
CA ALA A 88 -22.12 16.39 -3.15
C ALA A 88 -21.68 16.05 -1.72
N PHE A 89 -20.58 15.31 -1.57
CA PHE A 89 -20.00 15.02 -0.26
C PHE A 89 -19.32 16.24 0.34
N LEU A 90 -18.59 17.02 -0.47
CA LEU A 90 -17.98 18.28 -0.02
C LEU A 90 -19.04 19.26 0.47
N GLU A 91 -20.12 19.46 -0.28
CA GLU A 91 -21.25 20.29 0.14
C GLU A 91 -21.88 19.79 1.44
N TYR A 92 -22.05 18.47 1.57
CA TYR A 92 -22.60 17.85 2.77
C TYR A 92 -21.71 18.10 4.00
N ALA A 93 -20.42 17.81 3.89
CA ALA A 93 -19.48 17.88 4.99
C ALA A 93 -19.17 19.33 5.37
N ASN A 94 -19.02 20.23 4.41
CA ASN A 94 -18.88 21.67 4.67
C ASN A 94 -20.11 22.23 5.38
N ARG A 95 -21.32 21.85 4.98
CA ARG A 95 -22.54 22.25 5.70
C ARG A 95 -22.54 21.80 7.16
N LEU A 96 -22.05 20.59 7.46
CA LEU A 96 -21.92 20.13 8.85
C LEU A 96 -20.83 20.90 9.60
N SER A 97 -19.70 21.15 8.95
CA SER A 97 -18.58 21.94 9.49
C SER A 97 -19.01 23.37 9.82
N ASP A 98 -19.70 24.05 8.91
CA ASP A 98 -20.17 25.44 9.06
C ASP A 98 -21.22 25.58 10.18
N ARG A 99 -22.00 24.52 10.41
CA ARG A 99 -22.97 24.44 11.50
C ARG A 99 -22.36 24.00 12.83
N GLN A 100 -21.06 23.74 12.87
CA GLN A 100 -20.36 23.19 14.03
C GLN A 100 -20.92 21.84 14.50
N CYS A 101 -21.47 21.06 13.56
CA CYS A 101 -22.00 19.72 13.79
C CYS A 101 -21.06 18.61 13.28
N LEU A 102 -19.85 18.95 12.81
CA LEU A 102 -18.85 18.00 12.33
C LEU A 102 -17.64 17.98 13.24
N ASP A 103 -17.49 16.89 13.99
CA ASP A 103 -16.37 16.72 14.91
C ASP A 103 -15.09 16.28 14.19
N ARG A 104 -15.22 15.27 13.30
CA ARG A 104 -14.08 14.62 12.65
C ARG A 104 -14.47 13.77 11.45
N ILE A 105 -13.49 13.51 10.60
CA ILE A 105 -13.54 12.53 9.52
C ILE A 105 -12.53 11.42 9.83
N VAL A 106 -13.00 10.18 9.86
CA VAL A 106 -12.21 8.98 10.12
C VAL A 106 -12.11 8.17 8.83
N ILE A 107 -10.90 7.81 8.43
CA ILE A 107 -10.63 6.96 7.27
C ILE A 107 -10.08 5.64 7.81
N ASP A 108 -10.87 4.57 7.70
CA ASP A 108 -10.43 3.23 8.07
C ASP A 108 -9.60 2.60 6.94
N GLU A 109 -8.72 1.66 7.28
CA GLU A 109 -7.75 1.03 6.36
C GLU A 109 -7.06 2.04 5.42
N CYS A 110 -6.59 3.15 5.99
CA CYS A 110 -6.09 4.28 5.23
C CYS A 110 -4.90 3.94 4.34
N HIS A 111 -4.11 2.91 4.67
CA HIS A 111 -2.99 2.46 3.83
C HIS A 111 -3.40 2.15 2.39
N LEU A 112 -4.68 1.82 2.15
CA LEU A 112 -5.23 1.60 0.80
C LEU A 112 -5.14 2.84 -0.10
N THR A 113 -5.01 4.05 0.46
CA THR A 113 -4.78 5.25 -0.33
C THR A 113 -3.49 5.15 -1.14
N ILE A 114 -2.46 4.47 -0.62
CA ILE A 114 -1.18 4.29 -1.33
C ILE A 114 -1.08 2.92 -2.00
N THR A 115 -1.63 1.85 -1.41
CA THR A 115 -1.47 0.49 -1.95
C THR A 115 -2.46 0.16 -3.06
N ALA A 116 -3.61 0.83 -3.12
CA ALA A 116 -4.66 0.60 -4.11
C ALA A 116 -4.89 1.76 -5.09
N SER A 117 -4.13 2.86 -4.98
CA SER A 117 -4.28 4.05 -5.85
C SER A 117 -4.09 3.75 -7.33
N CYS A 118 -3.26 2.77 -7.67
CA CYS A 118 -2.91 2.45 -9.06
C CYS A 118 -4.02 1.78 -9.86
N TYR A 119 -5.05 1.21 -9.19
CA TYR A 119 -6.20 0.57 -9.83
C TYR A 119 -7.55 1.05 -9.31
N ARG A 120 -7.58 1.81 -8.20
CA ARG A 120 -8.81 2.33 -7.61
C ARG A 120 -8.74 3.86 -7.48
N ARG A 121 -9.31 4.55 -8.46
CA ARG A 121 -9.32 6.02 -8.56
C ARG A 121 -9.82 6.75 -7.30
N SER A 122 -10.79 6.19 -6.58
CA SER A 122 -11.25 6.80 -5.31
C SER A 122 -10.12 6.90 -4.28
N MET A 123 -9.17 5.97 -4.25
CA MET A 123 -8.04 5.96 -3.32
C MET A 123 -6.99 7.05 -3.64
N SER A 124 -6.85 7.46 -4.90
CA SER A 124 -5.98 8.58 -5.27
C SER A 124 -6.64 9.94 -5.02
N GLN A 125 -7.97 10.03 -5.12
CA GLN A 125 -8.71 11.29 -4.98
C GLN A 125 -9.20 11.60 -3.55
N LEU A 126 -9.23 10.59 -2.67
CA LEU A 126 -9.86 10.71 -1.35
C LEU A 126 -9.25 11.82 -0.52
N ALA A 127 -7.92 11.91 -0.50
CA ALA A 127 -7.21 12.93 0.25
C ALA A 127 -7.56 14.34 -0.23
N TRP A 128 -7.71 14.56 -1.54
CA TRP A 128 -8.11 15.86 -2.07
C TRP A 128 -9.45 16.30 -1.46
N HIS A 129 -10.48 15.44 -1.50
CA HIS A 129 -11.81 15.78 -0.99
C HIS A 129 -11.81 15.99 0.53
N VAL A 130 -11.26 15.03 1.27
CA VAL A 130 -11.29 15.07 2.74
C VAL A 130 -10.55 16.29 3.29
N ARG A 131 -9.44 16.67 2.66
CA ARG A 131 -8.59 17.76 3.15
C ARG A 131 -9.15 19.17 2.83
N GLN A 132 -10.18 19.29 1.98
CA GLN A 132 -10.91 20.56 1.79
C GLN A 132 -11.77 20.91 3.01
N ILE A 133 -12.14 19.93 3.84
CA ILE A 133 -13.09 20.12 4.93
C ILE A 133 -12.32 20.54 6.19
N ARG A 134 -12.73 21.66 6.82
CA ARG A 134 -12.06 22.21 8.00
C ARG A 134 -12.44 21.48 9.29
N THR A 135 -11.99 20.24 9.41
CA THR A 135 -12.22 19.40 10.59
C THR A 135 -11.01 18.52 10.91
N GLN A 136 -11.04 17.81 12.03
CA GLN A 136 -10.01 16.82 12.37
C GLN A 136 -10.09 15.63 11.39
N THR A 137 -8.94 15.19 10.89
CA THR A 137 -8.84 13.96 10.10
C THR A 137 -8.08 12.89 10.88
N VAL A 138 -8.67 11.70 10.97
CA VAL A 138 -8.11 10.54 11.66
C VAL A 138 -7.92 9.40 10.66
N TRP A 139 -6.68 9.01 10.44
CA TRP A 139 -6.29 7.98 9.48
C TRP A 139 -5.92 6.70 10.24
N LEU A 140 -6.76 5.67 10.15
CA LEU A 140 -6.62 4.42 10.88
C LEU A 140 -6.08 3.32 9.98
N THR A 141 -5.10 2.55 10.47
CA THR A 141 -4.59 1.38 9.75
C THR A 141 -3.86 0.43 10.68
N ALA A 142 -3.70 -0.83 10.26
CA ALA A 142 -2.78 -1.79 10.90
C ALA A 142 -1.45 -1.93 10.15
N THR A 143 -1.46 -1.64 8.85
CA THR A 143 -0.45 -2.08 7.89
C THR A 143 0.17 -0.89 7.18
N LEU A 144 0.67 0.08 7.96
CA LEU A 144 1.48 1.19 7.44
C LEU A 144 2.91 1.11 7.99
N PRO A 145 3.80 0.34 7.36
CA PRO A 145 5.24 0.35 7.64
C PRO A 145 5.85 1.76 7.73
N PRO A 146 6.80 2.03 8.64
CA PRO A 146 7.48 3.34 8.70
C PRO A 146 8.14 3.72 7.38
N ILE A 147 8.58 2.74 6.60
CA ILE A 147 9.20 2.94 5.29
C ILE A 147 8.25 3.58 4.27
N TYR A 148 6.93 3.38 4.42
CA TYR A 148 5.89 3.99 3.57
C TYR A 148 5.28 5.27 4.16
N GLN A 149 5.74 5.72 5.32
CA GLN A 149 5.15 6.85 6.02
C GLN A 149 5.23 8.16 5.22
N GLU A 150 6.40 8.48 4.67
CA GLU A 150 6.58 9.71 3.89
C GLU A 150 5.76 9.68 2.59
N LEU A 151 5.75 8.53 1.89
CA LEU A 151 4.89 8.32 0.72
C LEU A 151 3.42 8.52 1.08
N PHE A 152 2.99 8.02 2.24
CA PHE A 152 1.64 8.20 2.74
C PHE A 152 1.32 9.68 3.04
N PHE A 153 2.28 10.44 3.56
CA PHE A 153 2.08 11.86 3.86
C PHE A 153 1.94 12.68 2.59
N GLU A 154 2.84 12.46 1.63
CA GLU A 154 2.82 13.13 0.34
C GLU A 154 1.51 12.83 -0.41
N HIS A 155 1.19 11.55 -0.58
CA HIS A 155 -0.02 11.11 -1.29
C HIS A 155 -1.29 11.68 -0.65
N ASN A 156 -1.34 11.74 0.68
CA ASN A 156 -2.52 12.22 1.41
C ASN A 156 -2.48 13.71 1.79
N LYS A 157 -1.45 14.46 1.34
CA LYS A 157 -1.29 15.89 1.62
C LYS A 157 -1.32 16.21 3.12
N LEU A 158 -0.63 15.36 3.87
CA LEU A 158 -0.53 15.48 5.31
C LEU A 158 0.70 16.32 5.65
N VAL A 159 0.51 17.32 6.49
CA VAL A 159 1.57 18.22 6.92
C VAL A 159 1.74 18.10 8.42
N ARG A 160 2.90 17.56 8.82
CA ARG A 160 3.26 17.30 10.23
C ARG A 160 2.13 16.59 11.00
N PRO A 161 1.61 15.45 10.51
CA PRO A 161 0.56 14.73 11.21
C PRO A 161 1.04 14.23 12.57
N HIS A 162 0.14 14.19 13.55
CA HIS A 162 0.40 13.52 14.82
C HIS A 162 0.27 12.01 14.64
N ILE A 163 1.35 11.27 14.89
CA ILE A 163 1.37 9.81 14.69
C ILE A 163 1.30 9.13 16.05
N VAL A 164 0.33 8.26 16.21
CA VAL A 164 0.24 7.31 17.31
C VAL A 164 0.45 5.92 16.70
N ARG A 165 1.59 5.31 17.01
CA ARG A 165 1.91 3.95 16.58
C ARG A 165 2.08 3.09 17.83
N GLU A 166 1.46 1.92 17.81
CA GLU A 166 1.73 0.85 18.77
C GLU A 166 2.43 -0.30 18.05
N SER A 167 3.15 -1.13 18.81
CA SER A 167 3.77 -2.33 18.25
C SER A 167 2.71 -3.24 17.63
N THR A 168 3.06 -3.83 16.49
CA THR A 168 2.25 -4.84 15.81
C THR A 168 2.47 -6.25 16.36
N ASN A 169 3.32 -6.42 17.37
CA ASN A 169 3.67 -7.73 17.93
C ASN A 169 2.45 -8.48 18.46
N ARG A 170 2.40 -9.78 18.16
CA ARG A 170 1.39 -10.72 18.67
C ARG A 170 2.11 -11.81 19.46
N PRO A 171 2.23 -11.66 20.79
CA PRO A 171 3.03 -12.57 21.62
C PRO A 171 2.49 -14.00 21.56
N ASN A 172 1.17 -14.14 21.45
CA ASN A 172 0.44 -15.40 21.47
C ASN A 172 0.43 -16.19 20.14
N ILE A 173 1.00 -15.64 19.06
CA ILE A 173 1.02 -16.32 17.75
C ILE A 173 2.35 -17.02 17.52
N ARG A 174 2.33 -18.35 17.41
CA ARG A 174 3.48 -19.14 16.97
C ARG A 174 3.61 -19.08 15.46
N TYR A 175 4.68 -18.45 14.97
CA TYR A 175 4.99 -18.35 13.54
C TYR A 175 5.82 -19.52 13.06
N ILE A 176 5.37 -20.20 12.01
CA ILE A 176 5.98 -21.41 11.46
C ILE A 176 6.07 -21.29 9.93
N VAL A 177 7.21 -21.63 9.36
CA VAL A 177 7.35 -21.84 7.90
C VAL A 177 7.84 -23.26 7.67
N GLN A 178 7.08 -24.03 6.89
CA GLN A 178 7.39 -25.41 6.55
C GLN A 178 7.61 -25.52 5.05
N GLN A 179 8.74 -26.09 4.65
CA GLN A 179 9.00 -26.39 3.26
C GLN A 179 8.67 -27.84 2.99
N GLU A 180 7.66 -28.07 2.14
CA GLU A 180 7.21 -29.40 1.81
C GLU A 180 8.24 -30.12 0.93
N ARG A 181 8.69 -31.29 1.38
CA ARG A 181 9.64 -32.16 0.66
C ARG A 181 9.05 -33.55 0.36
N GLY A 182 7.81 -33.79 0.77
CA GLY A 182 7.11 -35.07 0.63
C GLY A 182 6.59 -35.34 -0.78
N LEU A 183 6.06 -36.56 -0.97
CA LEU A 183 5.27 -36.91 -2.15
C LEU A 183 3.87 -36.32 -2.01
N GLY A 184 3.33 -35.74 -3.09
CA GLY A 184 2.01 -35.12 -3.12
C GLY A 184 2.05 -33.65 -3.49
N ASN A 185 0.90 -33.09 -3.85
CA ASN A 185 0.78 -31.66 -4.15
C ASN A 185 0.61 -30.83 -2.85
N LEU A 186 0.77 -29.50 -2.93
CA LEU A 186 0.64 -28.63 -1.75
C LEU A 186 -0.75 -28.70 -1.09
N CYS A 187 -1.81 -28.95 -1.86
CA CYS A 187 -3.18 -29.09 -1.35
C CYS A 187 -3.30 -30.34 -0.47
N GLU A 188 -2.78 -31.49 -0.91
CA GLU A 188 -2.76 -32.73 -0.14
C GLU A 188 -1.99 -32.56 1.18
N GLN A 189 -0.83 -31.90 1.13
CA GLN A 189 -0.04 -31.63 2.35
C GLN A 189 -0.78 -30.68 3.29
N ALA A 190 -1.42 -29.63 2.77
CA ALA A 190 -2.23 -28.72 3.58
C ALA A 190 -3.42 -29.43 4.24
N ALA A 191 -4.10 -30.32 3.50
CA ALA A 191 -5.20 -31.10 4.03
C ALA A 191 -4.75 -32.04 5.15
N CYS A 192 -3.64 -32.78 4.94
CA CYS A 192 -3.05 -33.63 5.97
C CYS A 192 -2.60 -32.82 7.21
N LEU A 193 -1.99 -31.66 7.00
CA LEU A 193 -1.54 -30.79 8.09
C LEU A 193 -2.72 -30.35 8.95
N VAL A 194 -3.79 -29.84 8.34
CA VAL A 194 -4.98 -29.38 9.10
C VAL A 194 -5.64 -30.53 9.86
N GLN A 195 -5.80 -31.70 9.22
CA GLN A 195 -6.37 -32.87 9.88
C GLN A 195 -5.54 -33.30 11.08
N SER A 196 -4.21 -33.30 10.96
CA SER A 196 -3.32 -33.62 12.08
C SER A 196 -3.37 -32.55 13.19
N CYS A 197 -3.37 -31.28 12.82
CA CYS A 197 -3.40 -30.17 13.78
C CYS A 197 -4.74 -30.10 14.52
N TRP A 198 -5.86 -30.38 13.87
CA TRP A 198 -7.18 -30.32 14.50
C TRP A 198 -7.32 -31.26 15.70
N THR A 199 -6.58 -32.38 15.71
CA THR A 199 -6.57 -33.32 16.84
C THR A 199 -5.78 -32.85 18.06
N ARG A 200 -5.06 -31.72 17.95
CA ARG A 200 -4.21 -31.16 19.01
C ARG A 200 -5.04 -30.48 20.09
N THR A 201 -5.10 -31.10 21.26
CA THR A 201 -5.82 -30.57 22.43
C THR A 201 -5.10 -29.41 23.11
N ASP A 202 -3.80 -29.20 22.83
CA ASP A 202 -3.05 -28.02 23.29
C ASP A 202 -3.49 -26.74 22.56
N LEU A 203 -3.93 -26.87 21.30
CA LEU A 203 -4.30 -25.74 20.44
C LEU A 203 -5.82 -25.56 20.33
N PHE A 204 -6.58 -26.65 20.18
CA PHE A 204 -8.03 -26.66 20.04
C PHE A 204 -8.68 -27.12 21.35
N LYS A 205 -9.20 -26.15 22.12
CA LYS A 205 -9.74 -26.35 23.48
C LYS A 205 -11.26 -26.21 23.54
N SER A 206 -11.87 -25.65 22.50
CA SER A 206 -13.30 -25.34 22.46
C SER A 206 -13.90 -25.65 21.09
N GLU A 207 -15.19 -26.00 21.05
CA GLU A 207 -16.00 -26.09 19.83
C GLU A 207 -16.11 -24.75 19.08
N ARG A 208 -15.68 -23.63 19.70
CA ARG A 208 -15.59 -22.31 19.07
C ARG A 208 -14.32 -22.13 18.27
N ASP A 209 -13.32 -22.99 18.44
CA ASP A 209 -12.03 -22.81 17.79
C ASP A 209 -12.14 -23.10 16.29
N ARG A 210 -11.52 -22.23 15.48
CA ARG A 210 -11.66 -22.24 14.02
C ARG A 210 -10.31 -22.16 13.30
N VAL A 211 -10.31 -22.58 12.04
CA VAL A 211 -9.14 -22.66 11.15
C VAL A 211 -9.42 -21.90 9.86
N ILE A 212 -8.46 -21.10 9.41
CA ILE A 212 -8.49 -20.44 8.10
C ILE A 212 -7.33 -20.96 7.26
N ILE A 213 -7.61 -21.38 6.03
CA ILE A 213 -6.60 -21.71 5.04
C ILE A 213 -6.65 -20.69 3.91
N TYR A 214 -5.57 -19.93 3.72
CA TYR A 214 -5.40 -18.99 2.62
C TYR A 214 -4.69 -19.64 1.44
N CYS A 215 -5.31 -19.57 0.26
CA CYS A 215 -4.74 -20.01 -1.01
C CYS A 215 -4.60 -18.82 -1.98
N PRO A 216 -3.60 -18.82 -2.86
CA PRO A 216 -3.33 -17.71 -3.78
C PRO A 216 -4.33 -17.64 -4.95
N THR A 217 -4.97 -18.76 -5.31
CA THR A 217 -5.91 -18.83 -6.44
C THR A 217 -7.24 -19.45 -6.02
N LYS A 218 -8.30 -19.08 -6.74
CA LYS A 218 -9.65 -19.64 -6.53
C LYS A 218 -9.70 -21.14 -6.86
N ASP A 219 -8.92 -21.58 -7.83
CA ASP A 219 -8.84 -22.99 -8.21
C ASP A 219 -8.28 -23.83 -7.06
N LEU A 220 -7.21 -23.37 -6.40
CA LEU A 220 -6.66 -24.02 -5.21
C LEU A 220 -7.63 -23.96 -4.02
N VAL A 221 -8.39 -22.86 -3.88
CA VAL A 221 -9.46 -22.79 -2.87
C VAL A 221 -10.51 -23.87 -3.13
N ALA A 222 -10.96 -24.03 -4.38
CA ALA A 222 -11.98 -25.02 -4.74
C ALA A 222 -11.47 -26.45 -4.55
N GLU A 223 -10.25 -26.75 -5.00
CA GLU A 223 -9.61 -28.07 -4.84
C GLU A 223 -9.49 -28.46 -3.36
N LEU A 224 -8.96 -27.57 -2.53
CA LEU A 224 -8.72 -27.87 -1.12
C LEU A 224 -10.02 -27.90 -0.30
N ALA A 225 -10.99 -27.04 -0.64
CA ALA A 225 -12.30 -27.05 0.01
C ALA A 225 -13.07 -28.35 -0.27
N ASP A 226 -13.00 -28.86 -1.51
CA ASP A 226 -13.60 -30.14 -1.90
C ASP A 226 -12.93 -31.30 -1.17
N MET A 227 -11.59 -31.33 -1.15
CA MET A 227 -10.81 -32.35 -0.43
C MET A 227 -11.10 -32.41 1.07
N LEU A 228 -11.34 -31.25 1.70
CA LEU A 228 -11.64 -31.12 3.12
C LEU A 228 -13.14 -31.16 3.45
N GLY A 229 -14.02 -31.16 2.44
CA GLY A 229 -15.47 -31.08 2.64
C GLY A 229 -15.91 -29.84 3.43
N CYS A 230 -15.28 -28.69 3.19
CA CYS A 230 -15.48 -27.47 3.98
C CYS A 230 -15.87 -26.26 3.11
N PRO A 231 -16.38 -25.16 3.70
CA PRO A 231 -16.76 -23.98 2.94
C PRO A 231 -15.58 -23.29 2.26
N SER A 232 -15.83 -22.74 1.08
CA SER A 232 -14.89 -21.90 0.33
C SER A 232 -15.30 -20.42 0.31
N TYR A 233 -14.33 -19.52 0.41
CA TYR A 233 -14.57 -18.08 0.40
C TYR A 233 -13.62 -17.33 -0.55
N THR A 234 -14.17 -16.73 -1.58
CA THR A 234 -13.43 -15.93 -2.57
C THR A 234 -14.17 -14.63 -2.88
N ALA A 235 -13.55 -13.76 -3.67
CA ALA A 235 -14.21 -12.54 -4.16
C ALA A 235 -15.50 -12.84 -4.95
N GLU A 236 -15.60 -14.03 -5.57
CA GLU A 236 -16.72 -14.51 -6.40
C GLU A 236 -17.69 -15.43 -5.66
N SER A 237 -17.59 -15.54 -4.34
CA SER A 237 -18.53 -16.34 -3.52
C SER A 237 -19.95 -15.74 -3.41
N GLY A 238 -20.39 -14.98 -4.42
CA GLY A 238 -21.73 -14.45 -4.52
C GLY A 238 -21.91 -13.03 -3.97
N THR A 239 -23.16 -12.70 -3.64
CA THR A 239 -23.54 -11.42 -3.01
C THR A 239 -22.99 -11.31 -1.58
N GLU A 240 -23.08 -10.12 -0.99
CA GLU A 240 -22.65 -9.92 0.40
C GLU A 240 -23.46 -10.78 1.37
N GLU A 241 -24.75 -11.00 1.10
CA GLU A 241 -25.62 -11.87 1.88
C GLU A 241 -25.16 -13.34 1.80
N GLU A 242 -24.79 -13.82 0.62
CA GLU A 242 -24.27 -15.17 0.40
C GLU A 242 -22.92 -15.38 1.11
N LYS A 243 -22.03 -14.39 1.00
CA LYS A 243 -20.74 -14.36 1.72
C LYS A 243 -20.93 -14.40 3.24
N MET A 244 -21.89 -13.65 3.78
CA MET A 244 -22.20 -13.67 5.20
C MET A 244 -22.77 -15.03 5.63
N ALA A 245 -23.64 -15.65 4.83
CA ALA A 245 -24.18 -16.97 5.10
C ALA A 245 -23.10 -18.07 5.12
N ILE A 246 -22.09 -17.98 4.23
CA ILE A 246 -20.93 -18.89 4.23
C ILE A 246 -20.17 -18.78 5.56
N ILE A 247 -19.88 -17.55 6.00
CA ILE A 247 -19.17 -17.31 7.26
C ILE A 247 -20.01 -17.80 8.45
N GLU A 248 -21.30 -17.49 8.49
CA GLU A 248 -22.19 -17.92 9.58
C GLU A 248 -22.26 -19.45 9.68
N ARG A 249 -22.39 -20.14 8.55
CA ARG A 249 -22.39 -21.61 8.49
C ARG A 249 -21.08 -22.18 9.04
N TRP A 250 -19.94 -21.62 8.62
CA TRP A 250 -18.63 -22.05 9.13
C TRP A 250 -18.46 -21.78 10.62
N LEU A 251 -18.90 -20.62 11.12
CA LEU A 251 -18.81 -20.27 12.53
C LEU A 251 -19.74 -21.12 13.41
N THR A 252 -20.83 -21.68 12.87
CA THR A 252 -21.78 -22.52 13.62
C THR A 252 -21.56 -24.02 13.45
N ALA A 253 -20.72 -24.44 12.50
CA ALA A 253 -20.38 -25.84 12.30
C ALA A 253 -19.52 -26.38 13.45
N ALA A 254 -20.02 -27.40 14.17
CA ALA A 254 -19.27 -28.06 15.24
C ALA A 254 -18.18 -29.01 14.68
N ASP A 255 -18.50 -29.73 13.60
CA ASP A 255 -17.63 -30.79 13.06
C ASP A 255 -16.75 -30.36 11.88
N SER A 256 -16.88 -29.11 11.41
CA SER A 256 -16.10 -28.56 10.29
C SER A 256 -15.64 -27.14 10.60
N PRO A 257 -14.56 -26.99 11.39
CA PRO A 257 -14.06 -25.71 11.88
C PRO A 257 -13.22 -24.97 10.83
N ILE A 258 -13.14 -25.49 9.61
CA ILE A 258 -12.20 -25.08 8.57
C ILE A 258 -12.93 -24.24 7.53
N ILE A 259 -12.30 -23.16 7.09
CA ILE A 259 -12.67 -22.44 5.87
C ILE A 259 -11.46 -22.29 4.98
N VAL A 260 -11.62 -22.51 3.68
CA VAL A 260 -10.59 -22.26 2.68
C VAL A 260 -10.94 -20.96 1.96
N ALA A 261 -10.00 -20.04 1.85
CA ALA A 261 -10.26 -18.73 1.31
C ALA A 261 -9.10 -18.16 0.50
N THR A 262 -9.39 -17.16 -0.34
CA THR A 262 -8.36 -16.21 -0.77
C THR A 262 -8.26 -15.05 0.22
N SER A 263 -7.36 -14.09 -0.03
CA SER A 263 -7.26 -12.82 0.71
C SER A 263 -8.58 -12.01 0.76
N ALA A 264 -9.59 -12.41 -0.04
CA ALA A 264 -10.94 -11.88 0.05
C ALA A 264 -11.59 -12.08 1.44
N LEU A 265 -11.27 -13.17 2.16
CA LEU A 265 -11.67 -13.35 3.57
C LEU A 265 -10.78 -12.51 4.46
N GLY A 266 -10.82 -11.20 4.24
CA GLY A 266 -9.85 -10.28 4.80
C GLY A 266 -10.54 -9.09 5.49
N PRO A 267 -10.91 -8.05 4.73
CA PRO A 267 -11.36 -6.79 5.29
C PRO A 267 -12.61 -6.97 6.16
N GLY A 268 -12.52 -6.63 7.45
CA GLY A 268 -13.67 -6.56 8.36
C GLY A 268 -14.07 -7.86 9.06
N PHE A 269 -13.52 -9.01 8.63
CA PHE A 269 -13.72 -10.25 9.36
C PHE A 269 -13.02 -10.20 10.73
N ASP A 270 -13.76 -10.58 11.77
CA ASP A 270 -13.30 -10.56 13.15
C ASP A 270 -13.97 -11.64 13.97
N TYR A 271 -13.18 -12.64 14.32
CA TYR A 271 -13.60 -13.74 15.16
C TYR A 271 -12.46 -14.04 16.15
N PRO A 272 -12.73 -14.08 17.46
CA PRO A 272 -11.68 -14.16 18.48
C PRO A 272 -10.95 -15.51 18.51
N HIS A 273 -11.66 -16.60 18.20
CA HIS A 273 -11.20 -17.97 18.44
C HIS A 273 -10.61 -18.65 17.18
N ILE A 274 -9.91 -17.90 16.33
CA ILE A 274 -9.11 -18.52 15.26
C ILE A 274 -7.83 -19.09 15.89
N ARG A 275 -7.64 -20.41 15.87
CA ARG A 275 -6.46 -21.06 16.46
C ARG A 275 -5.36 -21.36 15.46
N LEU A 276 -5.72 -21.51 14.18
CA LEU A 276 -4.77 -21.89 13.14
C LEU A 276 -5.06 -21.11 11.86
N VAL A 277 -4.02 -20.45 11.35
CA VAL A 277 -4.03 -19.82 10.02
C VAL A 277 -2.95 -20.49 9.19
N ILE A 278 -3.32 -21.02 8.04
CA ILE A 278 -2.37 -21.66 7.11
C ILE A 278 -2.36 -20.89 5.81
N HIS A 279 -1.17 -20.56 5.31
CA HIS A 279 -0.97 -20.07 3.97
C HIS A 279 -0.43 -21.21 3.10
N VAL A 280 -1.20 -21.61 2.10
CA VAL A 280 -0.79 -22.60 1.11
C VAL A 280 -0.04 -21.87 0.01
N ASP A 281 1.25 -22.17 -0.13
CA ASP A 281 2.22 -21.42 -0.93
C ASP A 281 2.62 -20.06 -0.33
N ALA A 282 3.67 -19.46 -0.90
CA ALA A 282 4.26 -18.22 -0.41
C ALA A 282 3.31 -17.02 -0.51
N PRO A 283 3.00 -16.34 0.61
CA PRO A 283 2.38 -15.02 0.58
C PRO A 283 3.22 -14.05 -0.25
N SER A 284 2.54 -13.10 -0.92
CA SER A 284 3.22 -12.17 -1.83
C SER A 284 3.83 -10.97 -1.12
N LEU A 285 3.15 -10.43 -0.11
CA LEU A 285 3.52 -9.21 0.63
C LEU A 285 3.47 -9.50 2.14
N LEU A 286 4.40 -8.92 2.89
CA LEU A 286 4.50 -9.09 4.34
C LEU A 286 3.38 -8.34 5.07
N THR A 287 2.92 -7.21 4.53
CA THR A 287 1.73 -6.49 5.06
C THR A 287 0.47 -7.35 4.99
N ASP A 288 0.18 -7.95 3.83
CA ASP A 288 -0.96 -8.85 3.63
C ASP A 288 -0.85 -10.07 4.57
N PHE A 289 0.31 -10.72 4.59
CA PHE A 289 0.57 -11.85 5.49
C PHE A 289 0.37 -11.47 6.97
N SER A 290 0.83 -10.30 7.41
CA SER A 290 0.63 -9.82 8.78
C SER A 290 -0.84 -9.59 9.10
N GLN A 291 -1.62 -9.06 8.16
CA GLN A 291 -3.06 -8.85 8.34
C GLN A 291 -3.82 -10.17 8.46
N GLU A 292 -3.46 -11.15 7.62
CA GLU A 292 -4.06 -12.48 7.55
C GLU A 292 -3.68 -13.34 8.76
N SER A 293 -2.39 -13.46 9.07
CA SER A 293 -1.90 -14.20 10.24
C SER A 293 -2.39 -13.60 11.55
N GLY A 294 -2.51 -12.27 11.64
CA GLY A 294 -3.04 -11.56 12.81
C GLY A 294 -4.53 -11.78 13.09
N ARG A 295 -5.24 -12.59 12.28
CA ARG A 295 -6.58 -13.09 12.62
C ARG A 295 -6.54 -14.18 13.68
N ALA A 296 -5.44 -14.90 13.78
CA ALA A 296 -5.22 -15.90 14.80
C ALA A 296 -5.21 -15.28 16.20
N GLY A 297 -5.77 -15.97 17.20
CA GLY A 297 -5.57 -15.66 18.62
C GLY A 297 -6.02 -14.28 19.07
N ARG A 298 -7.17 -13.77 18.62
CA ARG A 298 -7.64 -12.42 18.96
C ARG A 298 -8.21 -12.31 20.39
N ASP A 299 -8.56 -13.44 21.00
CA ASP A 299 -8.81 -13.57 22.44
C ASP A 299 -7.53 -13.54 23.30
N GLY A 300 -6.34 -13.51 22.68
CA GLY A 300 -5.05 -13.55 23.36
C GLY A 300 -4.54 -14.95 23.69
N GLU A 301 -5.34 -16.00 23.41
CA GLU A 301 -4.91 -17.39 23.58
C GLU A 301 -3.93 -17.81 22.49
N VAL A 302 -3.17 -18.88 22.76
CA VAL A 302 -2.19 -19.44 21.84
C VAL A 302 -2.84 -19.77 20.49
N ALA A 303 -2.16 -19.37 19.41
CA ALA A 303 -2.56 -19.69 18.05
C ALA A 303 -1.33 -19.90 17.17
N GLU A 304 -1.48 -20.60 16.06
CA GLU A 304 -0.39 -20.85 15.11
C GLU A 304 -0.66 -20.21 13.76
N SER A 305 0.39 -19.67 13.14
CA SER A 305 0.39 -19.20 11.76
C SER A 305 1.46 -19.98 11.00
N ILE A 306 1.02 -20.80 10.04
CA ILE A 306 1.89 -21.70 9.27
C ILE A 306 1.90 -21.26 7.81
N VAL A 307 3.09 -21.10 7.22
CA VAL A 307 3.25 -21.01 5.77
C VAL A 307 3.78 -22.33 5.24
N LEU A 308 3.03 -22.96 4.33
CA LEU A 308 3.44 -24.15 3.60
C LEU A 308 4.07 -23.75 2.27
N LEU A 309 5.39 -23.88 2.17
CA LEU A 309 6.14 -23.57 0.97
C LEU A 309 6.34 -24.79 0.09
N SER A 310 6.20 -24.60 -1.22
CA SER A 310 6.59 -25.61 -2.20
C SER A 310 8.08 -25.96 -2.08
N ALA A 311 8.44 -27.23 -2.32
CA ALA A 311 9.82 -27.66 -2.52
C ALA A 311 10.55 -26.82 -3.58
N ALA A 312 9.81 -26.37 -4.60
CA ALA A 312 10.33 -25.59 -5.72
C ALA A 312 10.45 -24.09 -5.42
N TRP A 313 9.98 -23.62 -4.26
CA TRP A 313 10.07 -22.22 -3.89
C TRP A 313 11.54 -21.80 -3.79
N GLN A 314 11.88 -20.69 -4.44
CA GLN A 314 13.19 -20.08 -4.37
C GLN A 314 13.06 -18.57 -4.14
N PRO A 315 13.91 -17.99 -3.28
CA PRO A 315 13.92 -16.55 -3.06
C PRO A 315 14.39 -15.84 -4.34
N GLN A 316 13.81 -14.68 -4.63
CA GLN A 316 14.17 -13.85 -5.78
C GLN A 316 15.26 -12.85 -5.42
N LEU A 317 16.40 -13.34 -4.93
CA LEU A 317 17.52 -12.52 -4.49
C LEU A 317 18.16 -11.75 -5.64
N GLY A 318 18.56 -10.50 -5.39
CA GLY A 318 19.31 -9.67 -6.34
C GLY A 318 18.49 -9.09 -7.50
N ARG A 319 17.16 -9.22 -7.48
CA ARG A 319 16.25 -8.52 -8.41
C ARG A 319 15.58 -7.36 -7.68
N PRO A 320 15.42 -6.18 -8.31
CA PRO A 320 14.66 -5.10 -7.71
C PRO A 320 13.21 -5.53 -7.55
N VAL A 321 12.79 -5.69 -6.30
CA VAL A 321 11.41 -5.96 -5.89
C VAL A 321 10.98 -4.87 -4.90
N ALA A 322 9.67 -4.69 -4.71
CA ALA A 322 9.18 -3.74 -3.71
C ALA A 322 9.58 -4.19 -2.29
N ALA A 323 9.83 -3.22 -1.41
CA ALA A 323 10.30 -3.46 -0.04
C ALA A 323 9.42 -4.48 0.73
N ASP A 324 8.10 -4.42 0.55
CA ASP A 324 7.15 -5.38 1.16
C ASP A 324 7.38 -6.83 0.73
N LYS A 325 7.61 -7.03 -0.58
CA LYS A 325 7.86 -8.34 -1.16
C LYS A 325 9.24 -8.87 -0.77
N GLU A 326 10.21 -7.97 -0.61
CA GLU A 326 11.54 -8.34 -0.12
C GLU A 326 11.49 -8.75 1.35
N ALA A 327 10.78 -7.99 2.19
CA ALA A 327 10.55 -8.33 3.58
C ALA A 327 9.82 -9.68 3.72
N MET A 328 8.86 -9.97 2.84
CA MET A 328 8.21 -11.28 2.79
C MET A 328 9.19 -12.41 2.43
N GLN A 329 10.06 -12.20 1.45
CA GLN A 329 11.09 -13.20 1.11
C GLN A 329 12.05 -13.44 2.27
N LEU A 330 12.49 -12.38 2.96
CA LEU A 330 13.33 -12.48 4.14
C LEU A 330 12.66 -13.28 5.26
N TYR A 331 11.35 -13.07 5.47
CA TYR A 331 10.56 -13.84 6.43
C TYR A 331 10.53 -15.35 6.07
N LEU A 332 10.37 -15.67 4.78
CA LEU A 332 10.28 -17.05 4.29
C LEU A 332 11.63 -17.79 4.28
N LEU A 333 12.76 -17.08 4.23
CA LEU A 333 14.10 -17.67 4.32
C LEU A 333 14.37 -18.34 5.68
N GLN A 334 13.66 -17.94 6.74
CA GLN A 334 13.82 -18.48 8.10
C GLN A 334 15.25 -18.38 8.65
N GLU A 335 16.05 -17.42 8.17
CA GLU A 335 17.40 -17.15 8.69
C GLU A 335 17.38 -16.38 10.01
N TYR A 336 16.28 -15.68 10.30
CA TYR A 336 16.12 -14.82 11.45
C TYR A 336 14.79 -15.07 12.16
N CYS A 337 14.70 -14.58 13.40
CA CYS A 337 13.45 -14.61 14.16
C CYS A 337 12.29 -14.01 13.35
N SER A 338 11.20 -14.76 13.19
CA SER A 338 10.02 -14.36 12.41
C SER A 338 9.39 -13.07 12.94
N ARG A 339 9.33 -12.90 14.28
CA ARG A 339 8.90 -11.65 14.92
C ARG A 339 9.86 -10.50 14.69
N GLY A 340 11.16 -10.79 14.66
CA GLY A 340 12.19 -9.80 14.34
C GLY A 340 11.98 -9.20 12.94
N VAL A 341 11.72 -10.04 11.93
CA VAL A 341 11.45 -9.58 10.57
C VAL A 341 10.14 -8.79 10.48
N LEU A 342 9.06 -9.29 11.10
CA LEU A 342 7.76 -8.61 11.13
C LEU A 342 7.85 -7.23 11.79
N SER A 343 8.37 -7.16 13.01
CA SER A 343 8.47 -5.91 13.77
C SER A 343 9.42 -4.93 13.10
N GLN A 344 10.53 -5.39 12.52
CA GLN A 344 11.45 -4.49 11.83
C GLN A 344 10.81 -3.81 10.62
N PHE A 345 9.93 -4.52 9.91
CA PHE A 345 9.23 -3.97 8.75
C PHE A 345 8.01 -3.12 9.14
N LEU A 346 7.21 -3.58 10.10
CA LEU A 346 5.92 -2.97 10.45
C LEU A 346 6.01 -1.90 11.54
N ASP A 347 7.02 -1.94 12.40
CA ASP A 347 7.12 -1.10 13.59
C ASP A 347 8.31 -0.11 13.54
N SER A 348 8.26 0.90 14.41
CA SER A 348 9.37 1.84 14.57
C SER A 348 10.53 1.20 15.32
N LYS A 349 11.75 1.69 15.07
CA LYS A 349 13.00 1.15 15.66
C LYS A 349 12.97 0.88 17.17
N PRO A 350 12.33 1.72 18.02
CA PRO A 350 12.21 1.43 19.45
C PRO A 350 11.35 0.20 19.79
N ASP A 351 10.41 -0.14 18.92
CA ASP A 351 9.43 -1.22 19.11
C ASP A 351 9.86 -2.56 18.47
N TRP A 352 11.00 -2.58 17.78
CA TRP A 352 11.53 -3.81 17.17
C TRP A 352 11.80 -4.86 18.23
N ARG A 353 11.24 -6.06 18.00
CA ARG A 353 11.26 -7.13 18.98
C ARG A 353 11.36 -8.51 18.37
N TRP A 354 12.20 -9.35 18.98
CA TRP A 354 12.35 -10.77 18.68
C TRP A 354 11.47 -11.60 19.63
N CYS A 355 11.52 -12.93 19.56
CA CYS A 355 10.80 -13.79 20.52
C CYS A 355 11.36 -13.61 21.93
N MET A 356 10.68 -12.83 22.77
CA MET A 356 11.04 -12.55 24.15
C MET A 356 10.34 -13.50 25.10
N GLU A 357 10.80 -13.55 26.35
CA GLU A 357 10.09 -14.26 27.42
C GLU A 357 8.61 -13.83 27.47
N GLY A 358 7.72 -14.83 27.47
CA GLY A 358 6.26 -14.64 27.37
C GLY A 358 5.69 -14.72 25.95
N ASP A 359 6.54 -14.73 24.92
CA ASP A 359 6.13 -14.95 23.53
C ASP A 359 6.16 -16.43 23.14
N GLU A 360 5.25 -16.87 22.27
CA GLU A 360 5.27 -18.20 21.64
C GLU A 360 6.46 -18.33 20.66
N LEU A 361 7.44 -19.20 20.91
CA LEU A 361 8.64 -19.29 20.07
C LEU A 361 8.31 -19.58 18.59
N CYS A 362 8.84 -18.77 17.66
CA CYS A 362 8.75 -19.08 16.23
C CYS A 362 9.61 -20.32 15.87
N SER A 363 9.40 -20.90 14.70
CA SER A 363 10.13 -22.11 14.25
C SER A 363 11.65 -21.95 14.15
N VAL A 364 12.17 -20.73 14.14
CA VAL A 364 13.60 -20.41 14.03
C VAL A 364 14.29 -20.29 15.40
N CYS A 365 13.58 -19.81 16.42
CA CYS A 365 14.16 -19.50 17.72
C CYS A 365 14.17 -20.76 18.61
N PRO A 366 15.35 -21.29 19.00
CA PRO A 366 15.42 -22.44 19.89
C PRO A 366 15.06 -22.08 21.35
N GLU A 367 15.31 -20.84 21.73
CA GLU A 367 15.06 -20.29 23.07
C GLU A 367 14.67 -18.81 22.97
N HIS A 368 14.15 -18.25 24.07
CA HIS A 368 13.78 -16.84 24.14
C HIS A 368 15.03 -15.95 24.14
N HIS A 369 14.92 -14.80 23.48
CA HIS A 369 16.00 -13.83 23.42
C HIS A 369 16.05 -12.99 24.71
N ALA A 370 17.26 -12.79 25.23
CA ALA A 370 17.49 -11.91 26.39
C ALA A 370 17.39 -10.41 26.04
N GLN A 371 17.51 -10.05 24.76
CA GLN A 371 17.44 -8.67 24.28
C GLN A 371 16.34 -8.56 23.22
N CYS A 372 15.57 -7.47 23.27
CA CYS A 372 14.49 -7.20 22.30
C CYS A 372 15.00 -7.20 20.86
N ARG A 373 16.23 -6.78 20.61
CA ARG A 373 16.84 -6.80 19.28
C ARG A 373 18.37 -6.98 19.38
N PRO A 374 18.99 -7.73 18.47
CA PRO A 374 20.45 -7.75 18.37
C PRO A 374 20.97 -6.37 17.95
N PRO A 375 21.93 -5.77 18.67
CA PRO A 375 22.42 -4.42 18.36
C PRO A 375 23.16 -4.32 17.02
N THR A 376 23.64 -5.45 16.49
CA THR A 376 24.42 -5.55 15.25
C THR A 376 23.58 -5.91 14.02
N LEU A 377 22.29 -6.20 14.20
CA LEU A 377 21.43 -6.70 13.13
C LEU A 377 20.28 -5.73 12.87
N GLU A 378 20.49 -4.86 11.90
CA GLU A 378 19.45 -4.08 11.26
C GLU A 378 19.38 -4.62 9.82
N PHE A 379 18.33 -5.38 9.50
CA PHE A 379 18.11 -5.76 8.10
C PHE A 379 18.14 -4.50 7.24
N TYR A 380 18.93 -4.52 6.17
CA TYR A 380 18.80 -3.51 5.13
C TYR A 380 17.45 -3.76 4.46
N LEU A 381 16.41 -3.12 4.98
CA LEU A 381 15.16 -2.98 4.26
C LEU A 381 15.48 -1.94 3.18
N PRO A 382 15.52 -2.33 1.89
CA PRO A 382 15.62 -1.32 0.86
C PRO A 382 14.48 -0.34 1.08
N ARG A 383 14.79 0.94 0.96
CA ARG A 383 13.79 2.01 0.92
C ARG A 383 12.67 1.58 -0.03
N PRO A 384 11.43 2.09 0.11
CA PRO A 384 10.45 1.86 -0.93
C PRO A 384 11.15 2.18 -2.25
N LEU A 385 10.80 1.47 -3.32
CA LEU A 385 11.00 2.04 -4.64
C LEU A 385 10.18 3.33 -4.67
N ARG A 386 10.69 4.39 -4.03
CA ARG A 386 10.32 5.74 -4.32
C ARG A 386 10.75 5.91 -5.76
N ASP A 387 9.92 6.59 -6.50
CA ASP A 387 10.45 7.67 -7.30
C ASP A 387 11.62 8.35 -6.61
N GLU A 388 12.83 8.03 -7.04
CA GLU A 388 14.05 8.57 -6.46
C GLU A 388 14.16 10.05 -6.80
N THR A 389 13.52 10.89 -5.99
CA THR A 389 13.85 12.29 -5.85
C THR A 389 14.03 12.63 -4.37
N GLU A 390 15.20 13.21 -4.10
CA GLU A 390 15.60 13.94 -2.89
C GLU A 390 16.03 13.13 -1.66
N ALA A 391 17.31 12.74 -1.67
CA ALA A 391 18.12 12.63 -0.46
C ALA A 391 18.99 13.89 -0.32
N GLY A 392 18.49 14.88 0.41
CA GLY A 392 19.32 15.89 1.06
C GLY A 392 19.85 15.34 2.38
N GLN A 393 21.17 15.35 2.56
CA GLN A 393 21.83 15.09 3.83
C GLN A 393 21.61 16.24 4.81
N ASP A 394 21.60 15.87 6.10
CA ASP A 394 22.04 16.60 7.30
C ASP A 394 21.00 16.33 8.40
N GLY A 395 21.30 15.91 9.62
CA GLY A 395 22.54 15.72 10.36
C GLY A 395 22.08 15.35 11.78
N ASP A 396 22.93 14.66 12.52
CA ASP A 396 22.76 14.33 13.94
C ASP A 396 22.26 15.52 14.78
N ASN A 397 21.31 15.28 15.70
CA ASN A 397 21.24 15.94 17.01
C ASN A 397 20.08 15.41 17.88
N GLY A 398 20.47 14.74 18.97
CA GLY A 398 20.07 15.19 20.30
C GLY A 398 18.67 14.83 20.80
N SER A 399 18.64 13.84 21.70
CA SER A 399 17.62 13.72 22.73
C SER A 399 17.52 15.01 23.57
N ALA A 400 16.47 15.80 23.38
CA ALA A 400 16.06 16.87 24.30
C ALA A 400 14.55 17.16 24.18
N GLY A 401 13.92 17.46 25.32
CA GLY A 401 12.47 17.41 25.54
C GLY A 401 11.60 18.16 24.55
N LEU A 402 10.53 17.49 24.12
CA LEU A 402 9.45 18.03 23.29
C LEU A 402 8.60 19.04 24.08
N THR A 403 8.87 20.33 23.91
CA THR A 403 7.85 21.36 24.08
C THR A 403 6.88 21.30 22.90
N VAL A 404 5.59 21.22 23.20
CA VAL A 404 4.45 21.13 22.27
C VAL A 404 4.43 22.37 21.37
N SER A 405 5.04 22.28 20.20
CA SER A 405 4.93 23.28 19.12
C SER A 405 3.54 23.16 18.48
N GLU A 406 2.81 24.28 18.41
CA GLU A 406 1.43 24.35 17.94
C GLU A 406 1.27 23.77 16.53
N MET A 407 0.44 22.73 16.43
CA MET A 407 0.07 22.07 15.17
C MET A 407 -0.83 23.00 14.34
N ILE A 408 -0.33 23.43 13.18
CA ILE A 408 -1.04 24.34 12.27
C ILE A 408 -1.90 23.51 11.31
N PHE A 409 -3.21 23.75 11.29
CA PHE A 409 -4.08 23.27 10.22
C PHE A 409 -3.68 23.94 8.92
N THR A 410 -3.21 23.14 7.96
CA THR A 410 -2.75 23.66 6.68
C THR A 410 -3.88 23.95 5.69
N GLY A 411 -5.03 23.30 5.87
CA GLY A 411 -6.31 23.62 5.21
C GLY A 411 -6.34 23.54 3.68
N PRO A 412 -7.46 23.97 3.06
CA PRO A 412 -7.63 24.03 1.61
C PRO A 412 -6.51 24.79 0.91
N ALA A 413 -6.04 25.88 1.51
CA ALA A 413 -4.97 26.71 0.96
C ALA A 413 -3.63 25.98 0.84
N GLU A 414 -3.30 25.06 1.74
CA GLU A 414 -2.14 24.18 1.56
C GLU A 414 -2.41 23.09 0.55
N VAL A 415 -3.59 22.47 0.57
CA VAL A 415 -3.94 21.44 -0.41
C VAL A 415 -3.84 22.00 -1.82
N LEU A 416 -4.31 23.24 -2.01
CA LEU A 416 -4.19 24.03 -3.23
C LEU A 416 -2.77 24.51 -3.48
N ARG A 417 -1.97 24.87 -2.45
CA ARG A 417 -0.55 25.24 -2.65
C ARG A 417 0.29 24.05 -3.08
N GLN A 418 0.09 22.89 -2.46
CA GLN A 418 0.74 21.63 -2.82
C GLN A 418 0.31 21.21 -4.23
N ASP A 419 -0.98 21.35 -4.56
CA ASP A 419 -1.45 21.17 -5.93
C ASP A 419 -0.90 22.22 -6.89
N GLN A 420 -0.75 23.48 -6.49
CA GLN A 420 -0.19 24.54 -7.33
C GLN A 420 1.28 24.30 -7.60
N VAL A 421 2.09 23.97 -6.60
CA VAL A 421 3.49 23.59 -6.78
C VAL A 421 3.60 22.36 -7.69
N ARG A 422 2.70 21.38 -7.50
CA ARG A 422 2.63 20.19 -8.32
C ARG A 422 2.26 20.48 -9.77
N ASP A 423 1.21 21.27 -9.97
CA ASP A 423 0.73 21.72 -11.28
C ASP A 423 1.74 22.66 -11.92
N GLU A 424 2.50 23.45 -11.16
CA GLU A 424 3.59 24.30 -11.63
C GLU A 424 4.75 23.48 -12.18
N GLU A 425 5.14 22.37 -11.53
CA GLU A 425 6.17 21.46 -12.05
C GLU A 425 5.75 20.80 -13.37
N LEU A 426 4.53 20.26 -13.42
CA LEU A 426 3.97 19.68 -14.65
C LEU A 426 3.78 20.73 -15.75
N SER A 427 3.27 21.92 -15.41
CA SER A 427 3.09 23.02 -16.36
C SER A 427 4.41 23.61 -16.81
N ARG A 428 5.46 23.59 -15.99
CA ARG A 428 6.82 23.97 -16.39
C ARG A 428 7.35 22.95 -17.40
N TYR A 429 7.29 21.67 -17.05
CA TYR A 429 7.72 20.60 -17.94
C TYR A 429 6.97 20.63 -19.29
N GLU A 430 5.66 20.86 -19.28
CA GLU A 430 4.88 21.00 -20.50
C GLU A 430 5.28 22.24 -21.34
N ARG A 431 5.52 23.39 -20.70
CA ARG A 431 6.04 24.58 -21.39
C ARG A 431 7.41 24.32 -22.02
N ASP A 432 8.29 23.60 -21.35
CA ASP A 432 9.61 23.28 -21.88
C ASP A 432 9.52 22.33 -23.09
N LEU A 433 8.60 21.36 -23.03
CA LEU A 433 8.30 20.50 -24.17
C LEU A 433 7.77 21.30 -25.36
N GLU A 434 6.83 22.22 -25.14
CA GLU A 434 6.29 23.03 -26.24
C GLU A 434 7.36 23.97 -26.82
N THR A 435 8.22 24.54 -25.97
CA THR A 435 9.35 25.39 -26.40
C THR A 435 10.34 24.64 -27.27
N MET A 436 10.63 23.39 -26.94
CA MET A 436 11.61 22.57 -27.66
C MET A 436 11.01 21.76 -28.81
N LYS A 437 9.71 21.94 -29.10
CA LYS A 437 9.01 21.22 -30.16
C LYS A 437 9.60 21.57 -31.52
N GLY A 438 9.74 20.55 -32.36
CA GLY A 438 10.36 20.69 -33.69
C GLY A 438 11.90 20.70 -33.69
N CYS A 439 12.55 20.69 -32.52
CA CYS A 439 14.00 20.62 -32.39
C CYS A 439 14.52 19.19 -32.14
N CYS A 440 15.80 18.97 -32.44
CA CYS A 440 16.48 17.71 -32.18
C CYS A 440 17.11 17.70 -30.79
N LEU A 441 16.32 17.21 -29.82
CA LEU A 441 16.72 17.18 -28.42
C LEU A 441 17.97 16.36 -28.14
N TYR A 442 18.24 15.32 -28.92
CA TYR A 442 19.48 14.55 -28.79
C TYR A 442 20.72 15.40 -29.13
N CYS A 443 20.68 16.11 -30.25
CA CYS A 443 21.77 17.00 -30.65
C CYS A 443 21.92 18.18 -29.68
N ARG A 444 20.82 18.68 -29.12
CA ARG A 444 20.84 19.72 -28.08
C ARG A 444 21.60 19.27 -26.84
N VAL A 445 21.30 18.07 -26.31
CA VAL A 445 22.03 17.51 -25.14
C VAL A 445 23.52 17.33 -25.43
N GLU A 446 23.88 16.98 -26.67
CA GLU A 446 25.30 16.85 -27.06
C GLU A 446 26.01 18.17 -27.38
N GLY A 447 25.33 19.32 -27.27
CA GLY A 447 25.90 20.63 -27.61
C GLY A 447 26.16 20.83 -29.11
N LYS A 448 25.41 20.14 -29.97
CA LYS A 448 25.50 20.24 -31.45
C LYS A 448 24.34 21.06 -32.01
N SER A 449 24.42 21.45 -33.29
CA SER A 449 23.31 22.10 -34.00
C SER A 449 22.05 21.22 -33.93
N PHE A 450 20.93 21.83 -33.51
CA PHE A 450 19.71 21.11 -33.13
C PHE A 450 18.43 21.67 -33.78
N GLU A 451 18.55 22.67 -34.67
CA GLU A 451 17.45 23.27 -35.44
C GLU A 451 17.00 22.36 -36.60
N HIS A 452 16.65 21.12 -36.28
CA HIS A 452 16.10 20.15 -37.22
C HIS A 452 15.19 19.19 -36.47
N THR A 453 14.24 18.58 -37.17
CA THR A 453 13.34 17.61 -36.56
C THR A 453 14.09 16.32 -36.20
N VAL A 454 13.56 15.60 -35.22
CA VAL A 454 14.06 14.28 -34.82
C VAL A 454 14.10 13.29 -35.99
N THR A 455 13.15 13.40 -36.93
CA THR A 455 13.14 12.61 -38.16
C THR A 455 14.27 13.00 -39.11
N ALA A 456 14.71 14.25 -39.15
CA ALA A 456 15.85 14.67 -39.98
C ALA A 456 17.22 14.35 -39.34
N CYS A 457 17.27 13.92 -38.07
CA CYS A 457 18.52 13.63 -37.38
C CYS A 457 19.22 12.37 -37.93
N ALA A 458 20.47 12.51 -38.38
CA ALA A 458 21.29 11.40 -38.86
C ALA A 458 21.52 10.30 -37.80
N ARG A 459 21.44 10.66 -36.51
CA ARG A 459 21.68 9.75 -35.37
C ARG A 459 20.43 9.11 -34.79
N ARG A 460 19.28 9.28 -35.45
CA ARG A 460 17.99 8.76 -34.97
C ARG A 460 17.94 7.27 -34.70
N PHE A 461 18.73 6.51 -35.43
CA PHE A 461 18.78 5.07 -35.27
C PHE A 461 19.46 4.62 -33.99
N ASP A 462 20.18 5.49 -33.27
CA ASP A 462 20.90 5.10 -32.06
C ASP A 462 19.91 4.83 -30.91
N TRP A 463 19.03 5.78 -30.59
CA TRP A 463 18.01 5.58 -29.56
C TRP A 463 16.88 4.65 -30.02
N ILE A 464 16.53 4.64 -31.31
CA ILE A 464 15.52 3.71 -31.85
C ILE A 464 15.99 2.26 -31.64
N ARG A 465 17.25 1.95 -31.95
CA ARG A 465 17.81 0.61 -31.74
C ARG A 465 17.89 0.24 -30.26
N ALA A 466 18.30 1.18 -29.41
CA ALA A 466 18.35 0.98 -27.96
C ALA A 466 16.96 0.66 -27.39
N LYS A 467 15.93 1.44 -27.78
CA LYS A 467 14.52 1.22 -27.42
C LYS A 467 14.03 -0.15 -27.86
N GLN A 468 14.24 -0.50 -29.13
CA GLN A 468 13.82 -1.80 -29.65
C GLN A 468 14.52 -2.97 -28.94
N LYS A 469 15.79 -2.80 -28.52
CA LYS A 469 16.51 -3.81 -27.75
C LYS A 469 15.88 -4.03 -26.37
N ALA A 470 15.55 -2.96 -25.65
CA ALA A 470 14.88 -3.04 -24.35
C ALA A 470 13.49 -3.69 -24.46
N LEU A 471 12.70 -3.30 -25.46
CA LEU A 471 11.40 -3.91 -25.74
C LEU A 471 11.48 -5.42 -25.99
N ARG A 472 12.43 -5.86 -26.84
CA ARG A 472 12.64 -7.30 -27.11
C ARG A 472 13.06 -8.07 -25.87
N ASP A 473 13.91 -7.48 -25.03
CA ASP A 473 14.35 -8.11 -23.77
C ASP A 473 13.16 -8.31 -22.81
N CYS A 474 12.32 -7.29 -22.63
CA CYS A 474 11.10 -7.41 -21.83
C CYS A 474 10.12 -8.45 -22.41
N GLN A 475 9.89 -8.43 -23.73
CA GLN A 475 9.03 -9.41 -24.42
C GLN A 475 9.55 -10.85 -24.23
N SER A 476 10.86 -11.07 -24.35
CA SER A 476 11.47 -12.39 -24.13
C SER A 476 11.26 -12.92 -22.70
N LYS A 477 11.14 -12.00 -21.74
CA LYS A 477 10.90 -12.29 -20.32
C LYS A 477 9.41 -12.30 -19.95
N LYS A 478 8.49 -12.18 -20.93
CA LYS A 478 7.04 -12.01 -20.72
C LYS A 478 6.71 -10.87 -19.76
N LYS A 479 7.50 -9.80 -19.77
CA LYS A 479 7.28 -8.59 -18.98
C LYS A 479 6.93 -7.43 -19.90
N GLU A 480 6.11 -6.51 -19.40
CA GLU A 480 5.89 -5.23 -20.07
C GLU A 480 7.06 -4.28 -19.72
N TRP A 481 7.46 -3.44 -20.66
CA TRP A 481 8.56 -2.49 -20.44
C TRP A 481 8.12 -1.28 -19.60
N MET A 482 6.84 -0.93 -19.67
CA MET A 482 6.20 0.15 -18.92
C MET A 482 4.83 -0.32 -18.44
N ASP A 483 4.39 0.20 -17.30
CA ASP A 483 3.07 -0.11 -16.75
C ASP A 483 1.94 0.35 -17.69
N ARG A 484 0.88 -0.47 -17.80
CA ARG A 484 -0.32 -0.07 -18.54
C ARG A 484 -0.92 1.18 -17.93
N HIS A 485 -1.35 2.09 -18.80
CA HIS A 485 -2.01 3.35 -18.42
C HIS A 485 -1.14 4.32 -17.61
N ALA A 486 0.15 4.04 -17.37
CA ALA A 486 1.03 5.02 -16.71
C ALA A 486 1.39 6.19 -17.63
N VAL A 487 1.68 5.91 -18.91
CA VAL A 487 2.09 6.92 -19.89
C VAL A 487 1.57 6.60 -21.29
N CYS A 488 1.53 7.60 -22.16
CA CYS A 488 1.26 7.40 -23.58
C CYS A 488 2.37 6.59 -24.26
N TRP A 489 2.04 5.49 -24.91
CA TRP A 489 3.02 4.61 -25.59
C TRP A 489 3.77 5.26 -26.76
N LYS A 490 3.30 6.41 -27.25
CA LYS A 490 3.91 7.15 -28.36
C LYS A 490 4.90 8.20 -27.89
N CYS A 491 4.46 9.11 -27.00
CA CYS A 491 5.28 10.22 -26.51
C CYS A 491 5.88 10.01 -25.12
N TYR A 492 5.50 8.95 -24.42
CA TYR A 492 5.88 8.65 -23.03
C TYR A 492 5.36 9.64 -22.01
N GLN A 493 4.48 10.55 -22.38
CA GLN A 493 3.97 11.55 -21.43
C GLN A 493 2.88 10.98 -20.51
N PRO A 494 2.78 11.49 -19.27
CA PRO A 494 1.66 11.20 -18.36
C PRO A 494 0.32 11.54 -19.01
N GLN A 495 -0.77 10.95 -18.51
CA GLN A 495 -2.11 11.18 -19.05
C GLN A 495 -2.57 12.64 -18.90
N GLU A 496 -2.05 13.32 -17.88
CA GLU A 496 -2.27 14.74 -17.61
C GLU A 496 -1.77 15.63 -18.76
N ILE A 497 -0.69 15.22 -19.44
CA ILE A 497 -0.08 15.93 -20.59
C ILE A 497 -0.54 15.33 -21.93
N CYS A 498 -0.72 14.02 -22.02
CA CYS A 498 -1.13 13.34 -23.25
C CYS A 498 -2.22 12.30 -23.00
N ARG A 499 -3.46 12.68 -23.30
CA ARG A 499 -4.65 11.84 -23.14
C ARG A 499 -4.87 10.82 -24.26
N ALA A 500 -3.98 10.74 -25.25
CA ALA A 500 -4.10 9.79 -26.37
C ALA A 500 -4.08 8.30 -25.94
N ALA A 501 -3.71 8.00 -24.69
CA ALA A 501 -3.73 6.66 -24.11
C ALA A 501 -4.79 6.49 -23.00
N ASP A 502 -5.64 7.50 -22.77
CA ASP A 502 -6.77 7.45 -21.84
C ASP A 502 -7.98 6.78 -22.53
N PRO A 503 -8.39 5.57 -22.11
CA PRO A 503 -9.50 4.86 -22.72
C PRO A 503 -10.87 5.50 -22.44
N GLU A 504 -10.98 6.41 -21.47
CA GLU A 504 -12.21 7.10 -21.10
C GLU A 504 -12.34 8.49 -21.78
N TYR A 505 -11.31 8.92 -22.53
CA TYR A 505 -11.30 10.23 -23.19
C TYR A 505 -11.95 10.17 -24.58
N GLU A 506 -13.10 10.83 -24.74
CA GLU A 506 -13.87 10.91 -25.99
C GLU A 506 -13.40 12.03 -26.95
N GLY A 507 -12.27 12.69 -26.66
CA GLY A 507 -11.72 13.80 -27.45
C GLY A 507 -10.72 13.40 -28.55
N ASP A 508 -9.97 14.37 -29.07
CA ASP A 508 -8.91 14.10 -30.06
C ASP A 508 -7.78 13.26 -29.43
N ASN A 509 -7.64 12.01 -29.89
CA ASN A 509 -6.61 11.06 -29.46
C ASN A 509 -5.28 11.22 -30.21
N SER A 510 -5.02 12.40 -30.78
CA SER A 510 -3.74 12.73 -31.37
C SER A 510 -2.65 12.85 -30.30
N CYS A 511 -1.49 12.25 -30.57
CA CYS A 511 -0.35 12.29 -29.65
C CYS A 511 0.36 13.64 -29.77
N GLN A 512 0.44 14.39 -28.67
CA GLN A 512 0.91 15.79 -28.71
C GLN A 512 2.43 15.97 -28.84
N TYR A 513 3.23 15.10 -28.21
CA TYR A 513 4.69 15.28 -28.10
C TYR A 513 5.49 14.06 -28.62
N PRO A 514 5.25 13.57 -29.85
CA PRO A 514 5.92 12.38 -30.35
C PRO A 514 7.44 12.58 -30.40
N ASP A 515 8.18 11.51 -30.07
CA ASP A 515 9.64 11.44 -30.23
C ASP A 515 10.45 12.51 -29.48
N MET A 516 9.96 13.07 -28.36
CA MET A 516 10.72 14.07 -27.58
C MET A 516 11.51 13.44 -26.40
N VAL A 517 10.86 12.57 -25.63
CA VAL A 517 11.44 12.01 -24.38
C VAL A 517 12.63 11.08 -24.65
N MET A 518 12.50 10.16 -25.61
CA MET A 518 13.54 9.15 -25.85
C MET A 518 14.86 9.73 -26.38
N PRO A 519 14.86 10.70 -27.33
CA PRO A 519 16.10 11.38 -27.72
C PRO A 519 16.80 12.10 -26.58
N LEU A 520 16.04 12.78 -25.69
CA LEU A 520 16.58 13.41 -24.47
C LEU A 520 17.28 12.38 -23.58
N CYS A 521 16.55 11.33 -23.22
CA CYS A 521 17.06 10.30 -22.32
C CYS A 521 18.31 9.62 -22.89
N PHE A 522 18.33 9.35 -24.20
CA PHE A 522 19.50 8.77 -24.83
C PHE A 522 20.70 9.74 -24.88
N GLY A 523 20.44 11.04 -25.06
CA GLY A 523 21.44 12.10 -24.91
C GLY A 523 22.06 12.13 -23.52
N ALA A 524 21.22 12.02 -22.48
CA ALA A 524 21.63 11.97 -21.08
C ALA A 524 22.62 10.84 -20.78
N PHE A 525 22.45 9.69 -21.44
CA PHE A 525 23.36 8.55 -21.31
C PHE A 525 24.61 8.67 -22.18
N SER A 526 24.53 9.44 -23.27
CA SER A 526 25.65 9.62 -24.21
C SER A 526 26.62 10.71 -23.76
N ARG A 527 26.24 11.60 -22.83
CA ARG A 527 27.08 12.74 -22.43
C ARG A 527 28.28 12.34 -21.55
N PRO A 528 29.37 13.14 -21.59
CA PRO A 528 30.45 13.05 -20.61
C PRO A 528 29.94 13.29 -19.18
N GLY A 529 30.52 12.61 -18.20
CA GLY A 529 30.15 12.80 -16.78
C GLY A 529 28.80 12.21 -16.37
N ARG A 530 28.14 11.41 -17.23
CA ARG A 530 26.83 10.80 -16.95
C ARG A 530 26.73 10.12 -15.58
N THR A 531 27.77 9.40 -15.17
CA THR A 531 27.76 8.65 -13.90
C THR A 531 27.60 9.59 -12.72
N LYS A 532 28.34 10.71 -12.69
CA LYS A 532 28.22 11.71 -11.64
C LYS A 532 26.84 12.38 -11.68
N TRP A 533 26.30 12.63 -12.86
CA TRP A 533 25.00 13.26 -13.00
C TRP A 533 23.85 12.35 -12.54
N PHE A 534 23.83 11.09 -12.96
CA PHE A 534 22.80 10.13 -12.51
C PHE A 534 22.92 9.84 -11.01
N LEU A 535 24.13 9.74 -10.47
CA LEU A 535 24.31 9.62 -9.02
C LEU A 535 23.81 10.87 -8.27
N LYS A 536 24.01 12.07 -8.82
CA LYS A 536 23.55 13.30 -8.20
C LYS A 536 22.01 13.42 -8.19
N HIS A 537 21.36 13.09 -9.30
CA HIS A 537 19.94 13.37 -9.49
C HIS A 537 19.02 12.19 -9.18
N PHE A 538 19.53 10.97 -9.33
CA PHE A 538 18.76 9.73 -9.17
C PHE A 538 19.43 8.73 -8.23
N ASN A 539 20.61 9.04 -7.67
CA ASN A 539 21.42 8.09 -6.88
C ASN A 539 21.68 6.74 -7.59
N GLU A 540 21.63 6.74 -8.92
CA GLU A 540 21.74 5.54 -9.75
C GLU A 540 22.95 5.61 -10.67
N SER A 541 23.45 4.45 -11.08
CA SER A 541 24.53 4.38 -12.06
C SER A 541 24.37 3.18 -12.98
N PHE A 542 24.60 3.41 -14.27
CA PHE A 542 24.34 2.43 -15.31
C PHE A 542 25.65 2.05 -16.00
N LYS A 543 25.98 0.75 -16.00
CA LYS A 543 27.18 0.24 -16.68
C LYS A 543 26.91 0.07 -18.16
N THR A 544 25.70 -0.35 -18.52
CA THR A 544 25.31 -0.58 -19.91
C THR A 544 24.11 0.29 -20.32
N CYS A 545 24.04 0.60 -21.61
CA CYS A 545 22.88 1.28 -22.20
C CYS A 545 21.60 0.44 -22.01
N GLN A 546 21.72 -0.88 -21.99
CA GLN A 546 20.57 -1.77 -21.80
C GLN A 546 19.98 -1.67 -20.40
N GLU A 547 20.81 -1.66 -19.35
CA GLU A 547 20.36 -1.45 -17.97
C GLU A 547 19.62 -0.11 -17.83
N TYR A 548 20.20 0.95 -18.37
CA TYR A 548 19.60 2.28 -18.37
C TYR A 548 18.25 2.31 -19.09
N MET A 549 18.16 1.74 -20.29
CA MET A 549 16.92 1.73 -21.06
C MET A 549 15.81 0.92 -20.38
N LEU A 550 16.15 -0.15 -19.65
CA LEU A 550 15.18 -0.86 -18.82
C LEU A 550 14.73 -0.03 -17.62
N TRP A 551 15.66 0.69 -16.98
CA TRP A 551 15.35 1.59 -15.87
C TRP A 551 14.44 2.76 -16.27
N LEU A 552 14.60 3.31 -17.48
CA LEU A 552 13.74 4.37 -18.02
C LEU A 552 12.25 4.00 -18.10
N GLY A 553 11.94 2.72 -18.27
CA GLY A 553 10.57 2.22 -18.35
C GLY A 553 9.92 1.93 -17.00
N LYS A 554 10.68 1.98 -15.90
CA LYS A 554 10.12 1.80 -14.55
C LYS A 554 9.19 2.97 -14.21
N GLY A 555 8.11 2.65 -13.50
CA GLY A 555 7.13 3.63 -13.03
C GLY A 555 7.81 4.71 -12.19
N ALA A 556 7.36 5.93 -12.41
CA ALA A 556 7.86 7.11 -11.74
C ALA A 556 6.73 8.14 -11.44
N SER A 557 7.10 9.33 -10.97
CA SER A 557 6.23 10.43 -10.56
C SER A 557 6.91 11.75 -10.91
N LEU A 558 6.22 12.60 -11.66
CA LEU A 558 6.67 13.93 -12.04
C LEU A 558 5.59 14.92 -11.69
N GLY A 559 5.87 15.86 -10.78
CA GLY A 559 4.84 16.70 -10.18
C GLY A 559 3.68 15.84 -9.68
N GLY A 560 3.94 14.79 -8.89
CA GLY A 560 2.92 13.91 -8.31
C GLY A 560 2.02 13.14 -9.31
N SER A 561 2.21 13.29 -10.62
CA SER A 561 1.51 12.53 -11.65
C SER A 561 2.31 11.29 -11.99
N ARG A 562 1.64 10.14 -12.04
CA ARG A 562 2.27 8.86 -12.39
C ARG A 562 2.85 8.95 -13.80
N CYS A 563 4.13 8.61 -13.93
CA CYS A 563 4.87 8.65 -15.18
C CYS A 563 5.89 7.48 -15.24
N VAL A 564 6.95 7.61 -16.04
CA VAL A 564 8.10 6.70 -16.02
C VAL A 564 9.40 7.48 -15.84
N ASN A 565 10.49 6.83 -15.41
CA ASN A 565 11.78 7.50 -15.16
C ASN A 565 12.27 8.34 -16.36
N ALA A 566 11.86 7.97 -17.59
CA ALA A 566 12.14 8.77 -18.78
C ALA A 566 11.59 10.20 -18.71
N ASN A 567 10.43 10.41 -18.09
CA ASN A 567 9.86 11.75 -17.89
C ASN A 567 10.70 12.57 -16.92
N CYS A 568 11.10 11.98 -15.79
CA CYS A 568 11.93 12.65 -14.78
C CYS A 568 13.29 13.07 -15.35
N VAL A 569 13.93 12.19 -16.14
CA VAL A 569 15.17 12.52 -16.86
C VAL A 569 14.94 13.64 -17.87
N ALA A 570 13.85 13.57 -18.64
CA ALA A 570 13.53 14.60 -19.62
C ALA A 570 13.27 15.96 -18.97
N ALA A 571 12.53 16.01 -17.86
CA ALA A 571 12.22 17.24 -17.13
C ALA A 571 13.48 17.92 -16.59
N LEU A 572 14.39 17.16 -15.97
CA LEU A 572 15.66 17.71 -15.48
C LEU A 572 16.53 18.26 -16.60
N LEU A 573 16.62 17.57 -17.74
CA LEU A 573 17.43 18.04 -18.88
C LEU A 573 16.84 19.26 -19.57
N LEU A 574 15.51 19.33 -19.68
CA LEU A 574 14.84 20.50 -20.23
C LEU A 574 15.07 21.73 -19.33
N GLY A 575 15.02 21.54 -18.01
CA GLY A 575 15.39 22.59 -17.05
C GLY A 575 16.87 23.00 -17.06
N GLU A 576 17.77 22.20 -17.65
CA GLU A 576 19.18 22.56 -17.87
C GLU A 576 19.38 23.42 -19.13
N PHE A 577 18.37 23.56 -20.00
CA PHE A 577 18.48 24.34 -21.23
C PHE A 577 18.12 25.81 -21.10
N GLU A 578 17.53 26.19 -19.95
CA GLU A 578 17.41 27.58 -19.48
C GLU A 578 18.80 28.19 -19.19
#